data_AF-A0A0A9YAF3-F1
#
_entry.id   AF-A0A0A9YAF3-F1
#
_cell.length_a   1.000
_cell.length_b   1.000
_cell.length_c   1.000
_cell.angle_alpha   90.00
_cell.angle_beta   90.00
_cell.angle_gamma   90.00
#
_symmetry.space_group_name_H-M   'P 1'
#
loop_
_entity.id
_entity.type
_entity.pdbx_description
1 polymer ?
#
loop_
_entity_poly.entity_id
_entity_poly.type
_entity_poly.pdbx_seq_one_letter_code
_entity_poly.pdbx_strand_id
1 'polypeptide(L)'
;MVDTESKQRKIKFALLVGYNGSGYRGLQINGEERTLEKELKDAIFRAGFISRDNQVDLHKIGWSRAARTDKGVHAAGNIIAAKFQVSPSELCDNFVNIVRCVNAQLPPQIRVLHLTRVTGSFDAKHFASSRTYEYVIPSFAFATLAEYPSGLEQAMLERWNECVDGALEVCELPRQ
;
A
#
# COMPACT_ATOMS: atom_id res chain seq x y z
N MET A 1 24.68 26.41 18.58
CA MET A 1 25.02 25.04 18.97
C MET A 1 24.46 24.16 17.87
N VAL A 2 25.32 23.59 17.03
CA VAL A 2 24.89 22.71 15.94
C VAL A 2 24.70 21.34 16.59
N ASP A 3 23.45 20.92 16.75
CA ASP A 3 23.14 19.56 17.18
C ASP A 3 23.79 18.61 16.17
N THR A 4 24.84 17.94 16.62
CA THR A 4 25.51 16.90 15.84
C THR A 4 24.60 15.68 15.88
N GLU A 5 23.58 15.70 15.02
CA GLU A 5 22.63 14.61 14.86
C GLU A 5 23.43 13.33 14.57
N SER A 6 23.45 12.41 15.53
CA SER A 6 24.22 11.17 15.42
C SER A 6 23.80 10.47 14.13
N LYS A 7 24.72 10.31 13.17
CA LYS A 7 24.41 9.85 11.82
C LYS A 7 23.82 8.43 11.85
N GLN A 8 22.50 8.34 11.90
CA GLN A 8 21.77 7.07 11.88
C GLN A 8 22.07 6.32 10.57
N ARG A 9 22.31 5.00 10.69
CA ARG A 9 22.63 4.19 9.51
C ARG A 9 21.36 3.92 8.72
N LYS A 10 21.45 4.03 7.40
CA LYS A 10 20.37 3.62 6.49
C LYS A 10 20.45 2.11 6.25
N ILE A 11 19.43 1.37 6.67
CA ILE A 11 19.31 -0.07 6.50
C ILE A 11 18.10 -0.38 5.62
N LYS A 12 18.27 -1.29 4.65
CA LYS A 12 17.19 -1.72 3.76
C LYS A 12 16.36 -2.80 4.45
N PHE A 13 15.04 -2.63 4.42
CA PHE A 13 14.07 -3.59 4.93
C PHE A 13 13.08 -3.99 3.85
N ALA A 14 12.53 -5.19 4.00
CA ALA A 14 11.31 -5.64 3.34
C ALA A 14 10.18 -5.65 4.38
N LEU A 15 9.08 -5.00 4.03
CA LEU A 15 7.85 -4.89 4.80
C LEU A 15 6.81 -5.81 4.18
N LEU A 16 6.22 -6.70 4.98
CA LEU A 16 4.97 -7.35 4.64
C LEU A 16 3.82 -6.44 5.09
N VAL A 17 3.02 -5.97 4.14
CA VAL A 17 1.95 -5.00 4.39
C VAL A 17 0.61 -5.57 3.94
N GLY A 18 -0.37 -5.58 4.84
CA GLY A 18 -1.76 -5.86 4.53
C GLY A 18 -2.56 -4.57 4.49
N TYR A 19 -3.51 -4.45 3.55
CA TYR A 19 -4.36 -3.27 3.45
C TYR A 19 -5.72 -3.53 2.83
N ASN A 20 -6.69 -2.73 3.27
CA ASN A 20 -7.96 -2.53 2.59
C ASN A 20 -7.83 -1.37 1.59
N GLY A 21 -7.98 -1.65 0.29
CA GLY A 21 -7.91 -0.65 -0.78
C GLY A 21 -9.13 0.27 -0.93
N SER A 22 -10.21 0.05 -0.16
CA SER A 22 -11.41 0.89 -0.21
C SER A 22 -11.09 2.36 0.07
N GLY A 23 -11.53 3.26 -0.81
CA GLY A 23 -11.28 4.70 -0.67
C GLY A 23 -9.87 5.15 -1.07
N TYR A 24 -9.04 4.27 -1.63
CA TYR A 24 -7.72 4.61 -2.17
C TYR A 24 -7.69 4.50 -3.70
N ARG A 25 -6.96 5.40 -4.37
CA ARG A 25 -6.69 5.36 -5.81
C ARG A 25 -5.54 4.40 -6.16
N GLY A 26 -5.57 3.22 -5.55
CA GLY A 26 -4.57 2.17 -5.73
C GLY A 26 -3.35 2.33 -4.84
N LEU A 27 -2.34 1.51 -5.13
CA LEU A 27 -1.11 1.48 -4.34
C LEU A 27 -0.21 2.68 -4.65
N GLN A 28 0.10 2.88 -5.94
CA GLN A 28 1.16 3.77 -6.38
C GLN A 28 0.79 5.24 -6.20
N ILE A 29 1.70 6.04 -5.65
CA ILE A 29 1.55 7.51 -5.60
C ILE A 29 1.36 8.06 -7.02
N ASN A 30 0.24 8.76 -7.23
CA ASN A 30 -0.08 9.45 -8.48
C ASN A 30 -0.64 10.85 -8.16
N GLY A 31 0.17 11.89 -8.39
CA GLY A 31 -0.20 13.26 -8.05
C GLY A 31 -0.58 13.44 -6.57
N GLU A 32 -1.69 14.14 -6.33
CA GLU A 32 -2.17 14.45 -4.98
C GLU A 32 -3.13 13.41 -4.39
N GLU A 33 -3.50 12.41 -5.19
CA GLU A 33 -4.48 11.39 -4.83
C GLU A 33 -4.11 10.63 -3.56
N ARG A 34 -5.15 10.14 -2.87
CA ARG A 34 -4.96 9.31 -1.68
C ARG A 34 -4.59 7.89 -2.09
N THR A 35 -3.33 7.52 -1.86
CA THR A 35 -2.78 6.21 -2.21
C THR A 35 -2.16 5.53 -1.00
N LEU A 36 -2.12 4.20 -1.04
CA LEU A 36 -1.63 3.39 0.07
C LEU A 36 -0.14 3.64 0.35
N GLU A 37 0.65 3.92 -0.68
CA GLU A 37 2.07 4.21 -0.50
C GLU A 37 2.34 5.57 0.11
N LYS A 38 1.51 6.57 -0.20
CA LYS A 38 1.63 7.89 0.42
C LYS A 38 1.40 7.76 1.93
N GLU A 39 0.32 7.08 2.33
CA GLU A 39 0.02 6.79 3.75
C GLU A 39 1.15 6.01 4.43
N LEU A 40 1.65 4.95 3.79
CA LEU A 40 2.73 4.13 4.36
C LEU A 40 4.03 4.91 4.50
N LYS A 41 4.44 5.64 3.47
CA LYS A 41 5.65 6.47 3.48
C LYS A 41 5.55 7.54 4.57
N ASP A 42 4.42 8.24 4.64
CA ASP A 42 4.22 9.31 5.61
C ASP A 42 4.12 8.77 7.04
N ALA A 43 3.57 7.58 7.25
CA ALA A 43 3.60 6.91 8.56
C ALA A 43 5.01 6.53 8.99
N ILE A 44 5.84 5.98 8.07
CA ILE A 44 7.24 5.66 8.36
C ILE A 44 8.04 6.93 8.68
N PHE A 45 7.76 8.03 7.97
CA PHE A 45 8.35 9.34 8.26
C PHE A 45 7.93 9.87 9.63
N ARG A 46 6.63 9.88 9.95
CA ARG A 46 6.12 10.32 11.26
C ARG A 46 6.65 9.46 12.41
N ALA A 47 6.92 8.18 12.16
CA ALA A 47 7.53 7.28 13.12
C ALA A 47 9.04 7.51 13.32
N GLY A 48 9.67 8.42 12.56
CA GLY A 48 11.07 8.83 12.73
C GLY A 48 12.08 8.03 11.91
N PHE A 49 11.65 7.12 11.04
CA PHE A 49 12.54 6.22 10.29
C PHE A 49 12.98 6.76 8.92
N ILE A 50 12.48 7.92 8.50
CA ILE A 50 12.90 8.64 7.29
C ILE A 50 13.18 10.09 7.68
N SER A 51 14.34 10.63 7.30
CA SER A 51 14.63 12.07 7.47
C SER A 51 13.85 12.94 6.50
N ARG A 52 13.65 14.20 6.90
CA ARG A 52 12.93 15.22 6.13
C ARG A 52 13.46 15.35 4.69
N ASP A 53 14.78 15.34 4.50
CA ASP A 53 15.41 15.47 3.17
C ASP A 53 15.15 14.27 2.23
N ASN A 54 14.79 13.12 2.78
CA ASN A 54 14.56 11.89 2.05
C ASN A 54 13.06 11.53 1.91
N GLN A 55 12.16 12.25 2.60
CA GLN A 55 10.72 11.98 2.54
C GLN A 55 10.12 12.29 1.16
N VAL A 56 10.67 13.26 0.43
CA VAL A 56 10.11 13.72 -0.85
C VAL A 56 10.36 12.69 -1.97
N ASP A 57 11.56 12.13 -2.02
CA ASP A 57 12.01 11.29 -3.13
C ASP A 57 12.11 9.81 -2.74
N LEU A 58 11.23 9.00 -3.32
CA LEU A 58 11.19 7.55 -3.15
C LEU A 58 12.49 6.86 -3.59
N HIS A 59 13.25 7.42 -4.54
CA HIS A 59 14.52 6.85 -4.98
C HIS A 59 15.59 6.94 -3.90
N LYS A 60 15.63 8.02 -3.11
CA LYS A 60 16.61 8.20 -2.02
C LYS A 60 16.45 7.19 -0.89
N ILE A 61 15.24 6.71 -0.68
CA ILE A 61 14.93 5.63 0.27
C ILE A 61 14.89 4.26 -0.39
N GLY A 62 15.21 4.16 -1.69
CA GLY A 62 15.20 2.91 -2.44
C GLY A 62 13.85 2.19 -2.34
N TRP A 63 12.74 2.92 -2.49
CA TRP A 63 11.41 2.35 -2.41
C TRP A 63 11.14 1.42 -3.59
N SER A 64 10.67 0.20 -3.33
CA SER A 64 10.13 -0.69 -4.37
C SER A 64 8.98 -1.55 -3.86
N ARG A 65 8.16 -2.05 -4.79
CA ARG A 65 6.94 -2.82 -4.49
C ARG A 65 6.87 -4.10 -5.30
N ALA A 66 6.41 -5.19 -4.69
CA ALA A 66 6.28 -6.48 -5.35
C ALA A 66 5.11 -6.56 -6.34
N ALA A 67 3.99 -5.93 -5.98
CA ALA A 67 2.81 -5.80 -6.82
C ALA A 67 2.31 -4.35 -6.82
N ARG A 68 1.70 -3.93 -7.93
CA ARG A 68 0.91 -2.71 -8.04
C ARG A 68 -0.56 -3.13 -8.03
N THR A 69 -1.35 -2.58 -7.12
CA THR A 69 -2.79 -2.83 -7.06
C THR A 69 -3.53 -1.59 -7.55
N ASP A 70 -4.60 -1.85 -8.31
CA ASP A 70 -5.47 -0.81 -8.86
C ASP A 70 -6.38 -0.19 -7.80
N LYS A 71 -7.15 0.83 -8.19
CA LYS A 71 -8.12 1.50 -7.32
C LYS A 71 -9.06 0.48 -6.67
N GLY A 72 -9.22 0.58 -5.35
CA GLY A 72 -10.12 -0.28 -4.58
C GLY A 72 -9.60 -1.70 -4.28
N VAL A 73 -8.50 -2.14 -4.90
CA VAL A 73 -8.00 -3.51 -4.71
C VAL A 73 -7.31 -3.67 -3.34
N HIS A 74 -7.71 -4.73 -2.62
CA HIS A 74 -7.15 -5.08 -1.32
C HIS A 74 -5.88 -5.96 -1.47
N ALA A 75 -5.10 -6.06 -0.40
CA ALA A 75 -4.02 -7.05 -0.32
C ALA A 75 -3.92 -7.63 1.09
N ALA A 76 -3.94 -8.97 1.20
CA ALA A 76 -3.61 -9.66 2.44
C ALA A 76 -2.11 -9.55 2.78
N GLY A 77 -1.26 -9.47 1.75
CA GLY A 77 0.18 -9.32 1.91
C GLY A 77 0.85 -8.84 0.62
N ASN A 78 1.22 -7.56 0.59
CA ASN A 78 2.12 -7.01 -0.42
C ASN A 78 3.49 -6.76 0.21
N ILE A 79 4.57 -6.89 -0.58
CA ILE A 79 5.92 -6.58 -0.12
C ILE A 79 6.33 -5.20 -0.62
N ILE A 80 6.69 -4.33 0.32
CA ILE A 80 7.33 -3.04 0.06
C ILE A 80 8.74 -3.09 0.60
N ALA A 81 9.73 -2.62 -0.16
CA ALA A 81 11.10 -2.51 0.31
C ALA A 81 11.50 -1.04 0.40
N ALA A 82 12.15 -0.64 1.50
CA ALA A 82 12.60 0.74 1.71
C ALA A 82 13.79 0.79 2.69
N LYS A 83 14.56 1.88 2.63
CA LYS A 83 15.68 2.14 3.53
C LYS A 83 15.22 3.00 4.71
N PHE A 84 15.42 2.52 5.91
CA PHE A 84 15.09 3.23 7.15
C PHE A 84 16.37 3.74 7.80
N GLN A 85 16.30 4.91 8.41
CA GLN A 85 17.29 5.39 9.36
C GLN A 85 16.98 4.77 10.71
N VAL A 86 17.90 3.96 11.19
CA VAL A 86 17.75 3.22 12.44
C VAL A 86 18.95 3.44 13.34
N SER A 87 18.66 3.65 14.61
CA SER A 87 19.60 3.70 15.72
C SER A 87 20.04 2.29 16.13
N PRO A 88 21.19 2.14 16.81
CA PRO A 88 21.62 0.83 17.32
C PRO A 88 20.61 0.17 18.27
N SER A 89 19.87 0.95 19.06
CA SER A 89 18.82 0.46 19.96
C SER A 89 17.60 -0.11 19.25
N GLU A 90 17.30 0.32 18.02
CA GLU A 90 16.16 -0.21 17.26
C GLU A 90 16.47 -1.55 16.56
N LEU A 91 17.71 -2.01 16.65
CA LEU A 91 18.14 -3.28 16.06
C LEU A 91 18.09 -4.45 17.05
N CYS A 92 17.87 -4.20 18.34
CA CYS A 92 18.02 -5.21 19.38
C CYS A 92 16.77 -6.09 19.62
N ASP A 93 15.62 -5.73 19.06
CA ASP A 93 14.31 -6.33 19.37
C ASP A 93 13.66 -7.05 18.18
N ASN A 94 14.46 -7.49 17.20
CA ASN A 94 13.96 -8.04 15.94
C ASN A 94 12.97 -7.11 15.21
N PHE A 95 13.15 -5.80 15.37
CA PHE A 95 12.39 -4.75 14.71
C PHE A 95 10.91 -4.66 15.13
N VAL A 96 10.53 -5.31 16.23
CA VAL A 96 9.15 -5.32 16.72
C VAL A 96 8.70 -3.89 17.08
N ASN A 97 9.55 -3.10 17.74
CA ASN A 97 9.24 -1.71 18.05
C ASN A 97 9.13 -0.84 16.80
N ILE A 98 9.93 -1.10 15.76
CA ILE A 98 9.80 -0.40 14.47
C ILE A 98 8.40 -0.63 13.89
N VAL A 99 7.97 -1.89 13.82
CA VAL A 99 6.63 -2.25 13.33
C VAL A 99 5.53 -1.59 14.18
N ARG A 100 5.67 -1.60 15.50
CA ARG A 100 4.71 -0.95 16.42
C ARG A 100 4.64 0.55 16.20
N CYS A 101 5.77 1.24 16.10
CA CYS A 101 5.83 2.68 15.88
C CYS A 101 5.20 3.07 14.54
N VAL A 102 5.50 2.33 13.45
CA VAL A 102 4.89 2.59 12.14
C VAL A 102 3.38 2.34 12.16
N ASN A 103 2.93 1.21 12.73
CA ASN A 103 1.50 0.88 12.82
C ASN A 103 0.71 1.88 13.67
N ALA A 104 1.32 2.48 14.70
CA ALA A 104 0.70 3.55 15.49
C ALA A 104 0.42 4.81 14.67
N GLN A 105 1.16 5.02 13.57
CA GLN A 105 0.99 6.15 12.65
C GLN A 105 0.10 5.83 11.44
N LEU A 106 -0.36 4.58 11.30
CA LEU A 106 -1.16 4.11 10.18
C LEU A 106 -2.66 4.04 10.52
N PRO A 107 -3.54 4.40 9.57
CA PRO A 107 -4.98 4.19 9.74
C PRO A 107 -5.28 2.70 9.92
N PRO A 108 -6.38 2.32 10.60
CA PRO A 108 -6.75 0.91 10.87
C PRO A 108 -6.75 -0.02 9.64
N GLN A 109 -6.97 0.55 8.46
CA GLN A 109 -7.07 -0.14 7.18
C GLN A 109 -5.72 -0.59 6.61
N ILE A 110 -4.59 -0.11 7.13
CA ILE A 110 -3.24 -0.43 6.65
C ILE A 110 -2.41 -0.94 7.83
N ARG A 111 -1.76 -2.09 7.66
CA ARG A 111 -0.92 -2.69 8.70
C ARG A 111 0.36 -3.25 8.12
N VAL A 112 1.48 -2.89 8.75
CA VAL A 112 2.74 -3.62 8.60
C VAL A 112 2.65 -4.86 9.48
N LEU A 113 2.63 -6.03 8.86
CA LEU A 113 2.50 -7.32 9.53
C LEU A 113 3.85 -7.86 9.97
N HIS A 114 4.89 -7.60 9.18
CA HIS A 114 6.25 -8.07 9.45
C HIS A 114 7.29 -7.16 8.81
N LEU A 115 8.48 -7.11 9.42
CA LEU A 115 9.64 -6.39 8.91
C LEU A 115 10.87 -7.30 8.97
N THR A 116 11.60 -7.39 7.86
CA THR A 116 12.85 -8.14 7.78
C THR A 116 13.94 -7.30 7.14
N ARG A 117 15.14 -7.33 7.71
CA ARG A 117 16.33 -6.70 7.12
C ARG A 117 16.74 -7.47 5.86
N VAL A 118 17.02 -6.74 4.79
CA VAL A 118 17.47 -7.30 3.51
C VAL A 118 18.78 -6.65 3.03
N THR A 119 19.35 -7.18 1.97
CA THR A 119 20.55 -6.60 1.34
C THR A 119 20.22 -5.25 0.69
N GLY A 120 21.23 -4.39 0.54
CA GLY A 120 21.04 -3.07 -0.07
C GLY A 120 20.57 -3.10 -1.52
N SER A 121 20.82 -4.21 -2.24
CA SER A 121 20.43 -4.45 -3.62
C SER A 121 19.06 -5.12 -3.78
N PHE A 122 18.39 -5.47 -2.68
CA PHE A 122 17.07 -6.10 -2.75
C PHE A 122 16.03 -5.17 -3.38
N ASP A 123 15.32 -5.68 -4.38
CA ASP A 123 14.20 -5.02 -5.04
C ASP A 123 12.96 -5.90 -5.02
N ALA A 124 11.89 -5.43 -4.38
CA ALA A 124 10.69 -6.22 -4.17
C ALA A 124 10.01 -6.65 -5.49
N LYS A 125 10.11 -5.85 -6.55
CA LYS A 125 9.49 -6.15 -7.85
C LYS A 125 10.23 -7.30 -8.53
N HIS A 126 11.55 -7.20 -8.57
CA HIS A 126 12.41 -8.13 -9.31
C HIS A 126 12.65 -9.45 -8.58
N PHE A 127 12.60 -9.46 -7.24
CA PHE A 127 12.74 -10.69 -6.45
C PHE A 127 11.44 -11.50 -6.32
N ALA A 128 10.28 -10.91 -6.62
CA ALA A 128 9.01 -11.62 -6.62
C ALA A 128 8.86 -12.51 -7.87
N SER A 129 8.90 -13.82 -7.67
CA SER A 129 8.75 -14.83 -8.72
C SER A 129 7.31 -15.01 -9.19
N SER A 130 6.36 -15.02 -8.26
CA SER A 130 4.93 -15.17 -8.52
C SER A 130 4.10 -14.29 -7.60
N ARG A 131 2.83 -14.11 -7.96
CA ARG A 131 1.82 -13.44 -7.14
C ARG A 131 0.55 -14.29 -7.21
N THR A 132 -0.11 -14.47 -6.07
CA THR A 132 -1.39 -15.17 -5.97
C THR A 132 -2.46 -14.15 -5.63
N TYR A 133 -3.56 -14.19 -6.37
CA TYR A 133 -4.72 -13.33 -6.16
C TYR A 133 -5.95 -14.20 -5.91
N GLU A 134 -6.78 -13.76 -4.98
CA GLU A 134 -8.08 -14.35 -4.70
C GLU A 134 -9.16 -13.32 -5.00
N TYR A 135 -10.18 -13.76 -5.73
CA TYR A 135 -11.34 -12.93 -6.07
C TYR A 135 -12.54 -13.43 -5.30
N VAL A 136 -13.05 -12.59 -4.38
CA VAL A 136 -14.30 -12.84 -3.69
C VAL A 136 -15.41 -12.25 -4.53
N ILE A 137 -16.18 -13.12 -5.18
CA ILE A 137 -17.31 -12.76 -6.02
C ILE A 137 -18.56 -13.45 -5.49
N PRO A 138 -19.72 -12.79 -5.49
CA PRO A 138 -20.97 -13.42 -5.06
C PRO A 138 -21.29 -14.62 -5.95
N SER A 139 -21.75 -15.73 -5.36
CA SER A 139 -22.03 -16.97 -6.10
C SER A 139 -23.09 -16.81 -7.19
N PHE A 140 -24.06 -15.90 -7.03
CA PHE A 140 -25.07 -15.59 -8.05
C PHE A 140 -24.47 -15.02 -9.35
N ALA A 141 -23.23 -14.52 -9.34
CA ALA A 141 -22.55 -14.10 -10.56
C ALA A 141 -22.35 -15.26 -11.55
N PHE A 142 -22.46 -16.51 -11.08
CA PHE A 142 -22.40 -17.72 -11.87
C PHE A 142 -23.77 -18.38 -12.12
N ALA A 143 -24.86 -17.81 -11.58
CA ALA A 143 -26.19 -18.37 -11.80
C ALA A 143 -26.60 -18.19 -13.27
N THR A 144 -27.35 -19.17 -13.80
CA THR A 144 -27.95 -19.02 -15.13
C THR A 144 -29.06 -17.98 -15.09
N LEU A 145 -29.39 -17.36 -16.23
CA LEU A 145 -30.49 -16.39 -16.33
C LEU A 145 -31.83 -16.93 -15.82
N ALA A 146 -32.05 -18.25 -15.89
CA ALA A 146 -33.26 -18.91 -15.40
C ALA A 146 -33.30 -19.08 -13.88
N GLU A 147 -32.14 -19.12 -13.21
CA GLU A 147 -31.98 -19.25 -11.77
C GLU A 147 -31.89 -17.88 -11.07
N TYR A 148 -31.80 -16.81 -11.85
CA TYR A 148 -31.77 -15.46 -11.34
C TYR A 148 -33.11 -15.11 -10.67
N PRO A 149 -33.11 -14.65 -9.40
CA PRO A 149 -34.33 -14.20 -8.76
C PRO A 149 -34.95 -13.05 -9.58
N SER A 150 -36.26 -13.14 -9.87
CA SER A 150 -36.99 -12.08 -10.55
C SER A 150 -36.79 -10.74 -9.83
N GLY A 151 -36.29 -9.72 -10.53
CA GLY A 151 -35.98 -8.39 -9.99
C GLY A 151 -34.50 -8.13 -9.66
N LEU A 152 -33.67 -9.17 -9.52
CA LEU A 152 -32.22 -8.98 -9.31
C LEU A 152 -31.52 -8.48 -10.58
N GLU A 153 -32.02 -8.86 -11.76
CA GLU A 153 -31.53 -8.37 -13.05
C GLU A 153 -31.70 -6.85 -13.17
N GLN A 154 -32.87 -6.31 -12.77
CA GLN A 154 -33.10 -4.87 -12.72
C GLN A 154 -32.23 -4.17 -11.67
N ALA A 155 -32.12 -4.71 -10.46
CA ALA A 155 -31.26 -4.14 -9.42
C ALA A 155 -29.76 -4.20 -9.82
N MET A 156 -29.35 -5.22 -10.57
CA MET A 156 -28.01 -5.31 -11.14
C MET A 156 -27.80 -4.33 -12.29
N LEU A 157 -28.76 -4.19 -13.19
CA LEU A 157 -28.71 -3.22 -14.28
C LEU A 157 -28.67 -1.79 -13.74
N GLU A 158 -29.50 -1.46 -12.76
CA GLU A 158 -29.46 -0.16 -12.07
C GLU A 158 -28.09 0.09 -11.44
N ARG A 159 -27.55 -0.88 -10.71
CA ARG A 159 -26.26 -0.75 -10.02
C ARG A 159 -25.07 -0.80 -10.98
N TRP A 160 -25.19 -1.53 -12.09
CA TRP A 160 -24.25 -1.53 -13.20
C TRP A 160 -24.25 -0.17 -13.90
N ASN A 161 -25.42 0.39 -14.19
CA ASN A 161 -25.54 1.73 -14.75
C ASN A 161 -24.99 2.78 -13.80
N GLU A 162 -25.27 2.72 -12.49
CA GLU A 162 -24.62 3.57 -11.49
C GLU A 162 -23.09 3.43 -11.49
N CYS A 163 -22.57 2.21 -11.61
CA CYS A 163 -21.12 1.98 -11.67
C CYS A 163 -20.49 2.48 -12.98
N VAL A 164 -21.19 2.33 -14.11
CA VAL A 164 -20.75 2.77 -15.44
C VAL A 164 -20.85 4.28 -15.55
N ASP A 165 -21.95 4.89 -15.13
CA ASP A 165 -22.14 6.34 -15.10
C ASP A 165 -21.15 6.99 -14.13
N GLY A 166 -20.95 6.41 -12.94
CA GLY A 166 -19.91 6.84 -12.01
C GLY A 166 -18.48 6.59 -12.52
N ALA A 167 -18.26 5.67 -13.47
CA ALA A 167 -16.97 5.49 -14.14
C ALA A 167 -16.79 6.46 -15.32
N LEU A 168 -17.87 6.86 -15.99
CA LEU A 168 -17.89 7.86 -17.06
C LEU A 168 -17.69 9.28 -16.52
N GLU A 169 -18.33 9.65 -15.40
CA GLU A 169 -18.09 10.94 -14.72
C GLU A 169 -16.63 11.11 -14.26
N VAL A 170 -15.96 10.01 -13.87
CA VAL A 170 -14.54 10.03 -13.49
C VAL A 170 -13.62 10.14 -14.72
N CYS A 171 -14.08 9.72 -15.91
CA CYS A 171 -13.36 9.86 -17.16
C CYS A 171 -13.52 11.24 -17.83
N GLU A 172 -14.52 12.04 -17.44
CA GLU A 172 -14.80 13.37 -18.00
C GLU A 172 -14.10 14.54 -17.27
N LEU A 173 -13.23 14.26 -16.28
CA LEU A 173 -12.40 15.32 -15.72
C LEU A 173 -11.46 15.88 -16.80
N PRO A 174 -11.42 17.22 -17.00
CA PRO A 174 -10.70 17.82 -18.10
C PRO A 174 -9.21 17.46 -18.02
N ARG A 175 -8.69 16.87 -19.10
CA ARG A 175 -7.25 16.72 -19.32
C ARG A 175 -6.60 18.11 -19.22
N GLN A 176 -5.93 18.38 -18.11
CA GLN A 176 -4.94 19.45 -18.00
C GLN A 176 -3.60 18.94 -18.51
#